data_AF-A0A7V3CYK4-F1
#
_entry.id   AF-A0A7V3CYK4-F1
#
_cell.length_a   1.000
_cell.length_b   1.000
_cell.length_c   1.000
_cell.angle_alpha   90.00
_cell.angle_beta   90.00
_cell.angle_gamma   90.00
#
_symmetry.space_group_name_H-M   'P 1'
#
loop_
_entity.id
_entity.type
_entity.pdbx_description
1 polymer ?
#
loop_
_entity_poly.entity_id
_entity_poly.type
_entity_poly.pdbx_seq_one_letter_code
_entity_poly.pdbx_strand_id
1 'polypeptide(L)' 'MKKFFVAIIFIVTVSFAQNLSVEKVEPSNWWVGMKLNRIQLMIYGSGL' A
#
# COMPACT_ATOMS: atom_id res chain seq x y z
N MET A 1 -1.65 33.98 9.40
CA MET A 1 -2.27 33.63 8.09
C MET A 1 -1.52 32.53 7.34
N LYS A 2 -0.22 32.66 7.06
CA LYS A 2 0.56 31.62 6.32
C LYS A 2 0.52 30.21 6.94
N LYS A 3 0.60 30.10 8.28
CA LYS A 3 0.51 28.80 9.00
C LYS A 3 -0.83 28.08 8.79
N PHE A 4 -1.91 28.85 8.69
CA PHE A 4 -3.27 28.32 8.47
C PHE A 4 -3.41 27.78 7.05
N PHE A 5 -2.79 28.47 6.09
CA PHE A 5 -2.74 28.05 4.69
C PHE A 5 -1.95 26.73 4.52
N VAL A 6 -0.82 26.59 5.22
CA VAL A 6 -0.03 25.35 5.24
C VAL A 6 -0.83 24.20 5.86
N ALA A 7 -1.56 24.44 6.95
CA ALA A 7 -2.40 23.42 7.57
C ALA A 7 -3.53 22.94 6.65
N ILE A 8 -4.16 23.86 5.92
CA ILE A 8 -5.20 23.53 4.93
C ILE A 8 -4.65 22.67 3.79
N ILE A 9 -3.48 23.03 3.25
CA ILE A 9 -2.83 22.24 2.19
C ILE A 9 -2.55 20.82 2.68
N PHE A 10 -2.05 20.68 3.91
CA PHE A 10 -1.74 19.37 4.47
C PHE A 10 -2.99 18.49 4.62
N ILE A 11 -4.11 19.06 5.09
CA ILE A 11 -5.38 18.33 5.23
C ILE A 11 -5.87 17.83 3.88
N VAL A 12 -5.82 18.67 2.83
CA VAL A 12 -6.23 18.29 1.48
C VAL A 12 -5.40 17.14 0.94
N THR A 13 -4.08 17.15 1.14
CA THR A 13 -3.21 16.06 0.64
C THR A 13 -3.49 14.71 1.30
N VAL A 14 -3.92 14.70 2.56
CA VAL A 14 -4.28 13.45 3.27
C VAL A 14 -5.65 12.94 2.82
N SER A 15 -6.60 13.83 2.50
CA SER A 15 -7.94 13.44 2.02
C SER A 15 -7.95 12.77 0.65
N PHE A 16 -6.96 13.04 -0.20
CA PHE A 16 -6.79 12.41 -1.51
C PHE A 16 -5.75 11.29 -1.52
N ALA A 17 -5.32 10.80 -0.35
CA ALA A 17 -4.45 9.64 -0.28
C ALA A 17 -5.16 8.41 -0.86
N GLN A 18 -4.40 7.62 -1.63
CA GLN A 18 -4.91 6.43 -2.31
C GLN A 18 -5.36 5.41 -1.25
N ASN A 19 -6.60 4.94 -1.35
CA ASN A 19 -7.08 3.87 -0.47
C ASN A 19 -6.47 2.56 -0.95
N LEU A 20 -5.54 2.00 -0.17
CA LEU A 20 -4.86 0.76 -0.51
C LEU A 20 -5.85 -0.41 -0.43
N SER A 21 -6.29 -0.92 -1.57
CA SER A 21 -7.19 -2.07 -1.65
C SER A 21 -6.44 -3.29 -2.13
N VAL A 22 -5.96 -4.14 -1.22
CA VAL A 22 -5.39 -5.45 -1.58
C VAL A 22 -6.53 -6.46 -1.71
N GLU A 23 -6.80 -6.89 -2.94
CA GLU A 23 -7.84 -7.87 -3.25
C GLU A 23 -7.32 -9.30 -3.19
N LYS A 24 -6.07 -9.52 -3.62
CA LYS A 24 -5.48 -10.86 -3.65
C LYS A 24 -3.96 -10.80 -3.57
N VAL A 25 -3.37 -11.79 -2.91
CA VAL A 25 -1.91 -12.00 -2.89
C VAL A 25 -1.63 -13.45 -3.25
N GLU A 26 -0.70 -13.66 -4.18
CA GLU A 26 -0.23 -14.99 -4.58
C GLU A 26 1.29 -15.15 -4.42
N PRO A 27 1.76 -16.27 -3.85
CA PRO A 27 0.98 -17.22 -3.05
C PRO A 27 0.50 -16.59 -1.73
N SER A 28 -0.64 -17.04 -1.21
CA SER A 28 -1.24 -16.49 0.02
C SER A 28 -0.48 -16.86 1.29
N ASN A 29 0.40 -17.86 1.22
CA ASN A 29 1.29 -18.29 2.29
C ASN A 29 2.55 -18.94 1.69
N TRP A 30 3.55 -19.18 2.54
CA TRP A 30 4.75 -19.91 2.17
C TRP A 30 5.25 -20.77 3.33
N TRP A 31 6.11 -21.74 3.00
CA TRP A 31 6.63 -22.71 3.95
C TRP A 31 8.08 -22.44 4.32
N VAL A 32 8.39 -22.64 5.59
CA VAL A 32 9.77 -22.69 6.07
C VAL A 32 10.47 -23.95 5.55
N GLY A 33 11.78 -23.85 5.29
CA GLY A 33 12.57 -24.99 4.81
C GLY A 33 12.43 -25.31 3.31
N MET A 34 11.70 -24.48 2.55
CA MET A 34 11.67 -24.57 1.08
C MET A 34 13.08 -24.42 0.49
N LYS A 35 13.42 -25.28 -0.47
CA LYS A 35 14.71 -25.25 -1.18
C LYS A 35 14.95 -23.91 -1.88
N LEU A 36 13.91 -23.33 -2.46
CA LEU A 36 13.94 -21.99 -3.03
C LEU A 36 13.63 -20.97 -1.93
N ASN A 37 14.62 -20.19 -1.55
CA ASN A 37 14.51 -19.18 -0.48
C ASN A 37 14.16 -17.77 -0.99
N ARG A 38 13.89 -17.63 -2.29
CA ARG A 38 13.41 -16.40 -2.91
C ARG A 38 11.95 -16.57 -3.31
N ILE A 39 11.10 -15.70 -2.80
CA ILE A 39 9.66 -15.71 -3.07
C ILE A 39 9.32 -14.44 -3.83
N GLN A 40 8.57 -14.56 -4.92
CA GLN A 40 7.94 -13.44 -5.59
C GLN A 40 6.46 -13.46 -5.24
N LEU A 41 5.97 -12.35 -4.70
CA LEU A 41 4.55 -12.16 -4.42
C LEU A 41 3.92 -11.34 -5.53
N MET A 42 2.78 -11.81 -6.02
CA MET A 42 1.93 -11.06 -6.93
C MET A 42 0.76 -10.49 -6.14
N ILE A 43 0.62 -9.17 -6.18
CA ILE A 43 -0.39 -8.44 -5.43
C ILE A 43 -1.39 -7.88 -6.43
N TYR A 44 -2.66 -8.11 -6.19
CA TYR A 44 -3.77 -7.59 -6.96
C TYR A 44 -4.55 -6.62 -6.11
N GLY A 45 -4.94 -5.51 -6.72
CA GLY A 45 -5.72 -4.48 -6.07
C GLY A 45 -6.04 -3.34 -7.00
N SER A 46 -7.25 -2.81 -6.92
CA SER A 46 -7.60 -1.58 -7.64
C SER A 46 -6.73 -0.42 -7.15
N GLY A 47 -5.93 0.16 -8.06
CA GLY A 47 -5.04 1.29 -7.76
C GLY A 47 -3.67 0.91 -7.17
N LEU A 48 -3.26 -0.37 -7.27
CA LEU A 48 -1.97 -0.91 -6.82
C LEU A 48 -0.93 -1.04 -7.96
#